data_AF-A0A1C5ZHI2-F1
#
_entry.id   AF-A0A1C5ZHI2-F1
#
_cell.length_a   1.000
_cell.length_b   1.000
_cell.length_c   1.000
_cell.angle_alpha   90.00
_cell.angle_beta   90.00
_cell.angle_gamma   90.00
#
_symmetry.space_group_name_H-M   'P 1'
#
loop_
_entity.id
_entity.type
_entity.pdbx_description
1 polymer ?
#
loop_
_entity_poly.entity_id
_entity_poly.type
_entity_poly.pdbx_seq_one_letter_code
_entity_poly.pdbx_strand_id
1 'polypeptide(L)'
;MEWGIEISENLFLIPEILLSARVEKGFSQEEASEGICTPETYSRIETGKRSPSLKNLEALENRLEIKPGYFIGEVWTNDFSVLELTQKLRMAVSNLDLETWEECQKKLEEKLDLSKKINRQYVEGYRTCLEYQQGKISEGEWIRQHKKTLSYTLAFEERMEAHRTGTRHGFTDQEAVLLQQIALAEKIRGEKEKAVEIWKLLLQVYGNSEVRMEHHFQEVMLIWSNLANTLPEVGKVEEGIALAEQGIRMVLKKGKGPLDMLFANKIYAMKESGQDVGKEQFEQAYALSKMFGDLELQHSLQTYMEKNWPLDEKRQ
;
A
#
# COMPACT_ATOMS: atom_id res chain seq x y z
N MET A 1 -13.88 31.39 0.80
CA MET A 1 -12.57 31.79 0.23
C MET A 1 -11.58 30.85 0.89
N GLU A 2 -11.58 29.63 0.39
CA GLU A 2 -10.81 28.49 0.87
C GLU A 2 -10.06 27.98 -0.35
N TRP A 3 -8.80 27.61 -0.16
CA TRP A 3 -8.25 26.29 -0.53
C TRP A 3 -6.88 26.26 0.17
N GLY A 4 -6.92 25.87 1.45
CA GLY A 4 -5.72 25.42 2.13
C GLY A 4 -5.20 24.21 1.39
N ILE A 5 -3.94 24.25 1.00
CA ILE A 5 -3.23 23.09 0.49
C ILE A 5 -3.14 22.13 1.67
N GLU A 6 -4.05 21.16 1.74
CA GLU A 6 -3.82 19.95 2.53
C GLU A 6 -2.63 19.24 1.90
N ILE A 7 -1.45 19.51 2.46
CA ILE A 7 -0.25 18.71 2.24
C ILE A 7 -0.59 17.31 2.75
N SER A 8 -0.53 16.31 1.88
CA SER A 8 -0.83 14.92 2.21
C SER A 8 -0.06 14.48 3.46
N GLU A 9 -0.77 13.97 4.47
CA GLU A 9 -0.23 13.41 5.71
C GLU A 9 0.57 12.10 5.51
N ASN A 10 1.56 12.09 4.61
CA ASN A 10 2.60 11.04 4.61
C ASN A 10 3.70 11.50 5.56
N LEU A 11 3.41 11.40 6.87
CA LEU A 11 4.31 11.77 7.94
C LEU A 11 5.07 10.52 8.41
N PHE A 12 6.15 10.14 7.71
CA PHE A 12 7.11 9.20 8.29
C PHE A 12 7.89 9.85 9.42
N LEU A 13 8.05 9.10 10.51
CA LEU A 13 8.72 9.55 11.72
C LEU A 13 10.22 9.70 11.43
N ILE A 14 10.79 10.86 11.79
CA ILE A 14 12.22 11.17 11.83
C ILE A 14 13.15 9.96 12.14
N PRO A 15 12.85 9.09 13.12
CA PRO A 15 13.54 7.81 13.36
C PRO A 15 13.87 6.97 12.12
N GLU A 16 12.88 6.73 11.26
CA GLU A 16 13.00 5.81 10.12
C GLU A 16 13.83 6.44 9.00
N ILE A 17 13.69 7.76 8.82
CA ILE A 17 14.47 8.56 7.87
C ILE A 17 15.96 8.48 8.20
N LEU A 18 16.29 8.70 9.47
CA LEU A 18 17.67 8.68 9.96
C LEU A 18 18.28 7.27 9.84
N LEU A 19 17.51 6.23 10.18
CA LEU A 19 17.94 4.84 10.04
C LEU A 19 18.26 4.49 8.57
N SER A 20 17.34 4.81 7.66
CA SER A 20 17.49 4.51 6.23
C SER A 20 18.71 5.22 5.64
N ALA A 21 18.83 6.54 5.86
CA ALA A 21 19.94 7.33 5.35
C ALA A 21 21.30 6.86 5.89
N ARG A 22 21.36 6.47 7.17
CA ARG A 22 22.57 5.91 7.77
C ARG A 22 22.99 4.60 7.09
N VAL A 23 22.05 3.68 6.92
CA VAL A 23 22.33 2.36 6.30
C VAL A 23 22.77 2.53 4.84
N GLU A 24 22.14 3.43 4.09
CA GLU A 24 22.53 3.73 2.70
C GLU A 24 23.97 4.26 2.60
N LYS A 25 24.39 5.07 3.55
CA LYS A 25 25.77 5.59 3.63
C LYS A 25 26.77 4.58 4.18
N GLY A 26 26.32 3.44 4.68
CA GLY A 26 27.17 2.43 5.30
C GLY A 26 27.77 2.86 6.63
N PHE A 27 27.14 3.81 7.32
CA PHE A 27 27.62 4.32 8.61
C PHE A 27 27.16 3.42 9.77
N SER A 28 28.03 3.22 10.75
CA SER A 28 27.66 2.75 12.09
C SER A 28 26.90 3.83 12.87
N GLN A 29 26.21 3.44 13.95
CA GLN A 29 25.51 4.41 14.80
C GLN A 29 26.51 5.37 15.46
N GLU A 30 27.71 4.90 15.76
CA GLU A 30 28.84 5.66 16.26
C GLU A 30 29.29 6.73 15.25
N GLU A 31 29.55 6.35 14.00
CA GLU A 31 29.98 7.29 12.94
C GLU A 31 28.91 8.33 12.58
N ALA A 32 27.64 7.92 12.56
CA ALA A 32 26.53 8.82 12.28
C ALA A 32 26.29 9.84 13.41
N SER A 33 26.50 9.42 14.66
CA SER A 33 26.25 10.27 15.85
C SER A 33 27.47 11.07 16.33
N GLU A 34 28.66 10.79 15.80
CA GLU A 34 29.93 11.39 16.23
C GLU A 34 29.87 12.93 16.21
N GLY A 35 30.14 13.54 17.37
CA GLY A 35 30.12 15.00 17.55
C GLY A 35 28.73 15.63 17.57
N ILE A 36 27.64 14.83 17.54
CA ILE A 36 26.26 15.30 17.52
C ILE A 36 25.51 14.83 18.79
N CYS A 37 25.51 13.52 19.06
CA CYS A 37 24.95 12.95 20.29
C CYS A 37 25.65 11.62 20.63
N THR A 38 25.34 11.00 21.77
CA THR A 38 25.95 9.69 22.10
C THR A 38 25.38 8.58 21.20
N PRO A 39 26.14 7.51 20.89
CA PRO A 39 25.63 6.39 20.11
C PRO A 39 24.36 5.78 20.70
N GLU A 40 24.24 5.69 22.02
CA GLU A 40 23.02 5.18 22.69
C GLU A 40 21.84 6.14 22.57
N THR A 41 22.10 7.45 22.49
CA THR A 41 21.06 8.45 22.24
C THR A 41 20.57 8.35 20.80
N TYR A 42 21.50 8.22 19.84
CA TYR A 42 21.20 8.05 18.44
C TYR A 42 20.47 6.73 18.14
N SER A 43 20.90 5.63 18.77
CA SER A 43 20.20 4.33 18.71
C SER A 43 18.75 4.43 19.21
N ARG A 44 18.51 5.18 20.30
CA ARG A 44 17.14 5.46 20.78
C ARG A 44 16.34 6.37 19.84
N ILE A 45 17.01 7.23 19.08
CA ILE A 45 16.38 8.06 18.04
C ILE A 45 15.96 7.20 16.85
N GLU A 46 16.86 6.35 16.32
CA GLU A 46 16.54 5.45 15.20
C GLU A 46 15.47 4.41 15.54
N THR A 47 15.36 4.05 16.82
CA THR A 47 14.34 3.10 17.33
C THR A 47 13.07 3.78 17.84
N GLY A 48 12.86 5.08 17.59
CA GLY A 48 11.63 5.79 17.96
C GLY A 48 11.45 6.12 19.45
N LYS A 49 12.25 5.47 20.32
CA LYS A 49 12.24 5.63 21.79
C LYS A 49 12.59 7.04 22.28
N ARG A 50 13.15 7.91 21.43
CA ARG A 50 13.48 9.29 21.77
C ARG A 50 13.44 10.20 20.55
N SER A 51 12.73 11.33 20.64
CA SER A 51 12.80 12.36 19.60
C SER A 51 14.12 13.16 19.69
N PRO A 52 14.80 13.44 18.55
CA PRO A 52 15.96 14.32 18.54
C PRO A 52 15.53 15.77 18.84
N SER A 53 16.44 16.58 19.38
CA SER A 53 16.26 18.02 19.39
C SER A 53 16.41 18.55 17.95
N LEU A 54 15.79 19.70 17.64
CA LEU A 54 15.90 20.32 16.30
C LEU A 54 17.37 20.50 15.87
N LYS A 55 18.23 20.97 16.79
CA LYS A 55 19.67 21.11 16.56
C LYS A 55 20.35 19.78 16.22
N ASN A 56 20.01 18.70 16.92
CA ASN A 56 20.60 17.39 16.65
C ASN A 56 20.04 16.80 15.35
N LEU A 57 18.76 17.03 15.06
CA LEU A 57 18.13 16.62 13.81
C LEU A 57 18.84 17.27 12.62
N GLU A 58 18.96 18.60 12.59
CA GLU A 58 19.66 19.32 11.53
C GLU A 58 21.12 18.86 11.37
N ALA A 59 21.81 18.59 12.48
CA ALA A 59 23.19 18.11 12.43
C ALA A 59 23.30 16.68 11.89
N LEU A 60 22.38 15.79 12.28
CA LEU A 60 22.29 14.42 11.74
C LEU A 60 21.90 14.44 10.28
N GLU A 61 20.95 15.28 9.91
CA GLU A 61 20.53 15.50 8.53
C GLU A 61 21.71 15.96 7.68
N ASN A 62 22.47 16.97 8.12
CA ASN A 62 23.66 17.41 7.41
C ASN A 62 24.74 16.32 7.32
N ARG A 63 25.00 15.56 8.40
CA ARG A 63 25.98 14.46 8.42
C ARG A 63 25.61 13.34 7.46
N LEU A 64 24.33 13.00 7.42
CA LEU A 64 23.78 12.00 6.52
C LEU A 64 23.48 12.58 5.13
N GLU A 65 23.76 13.89 4.91
CA GLU A 65 23.46 14.67 3.71
C GLU A 65 21.98 14.59 3.27
N ILE A 66 21.10 14.51 4.25
CA ILE A 66 19.64 14.63 4.15
C ILE A 66 19.34 16.10 3.86
N LYS A 67 18.96 16.41 2.62
CA LYS A 67 18.70 17.80 2.20
C LYS A 67 17.31 18.28 2.64
N PRO A 68 17.13 19.57 2.97
CA PRO A 68 15.82 20.16 3.26
C PRO A 68 14.86 19.93 2.09
N GLY A 69 13.74 19.26 2.36
CA GLY A 69 12.87 18.64 1.34
C GLY A 69 12.64 17.15 1.58
N TYR A 70 13.33 16.57 2.57
CA TYR A 70 13.12 15.22 3.09
C TYR A 70 11.82 15.09 3.91
N PHE A 71 10.69 15.32 3.25
CA PHE A 71 9.58 14.39 3.43
C PHE A 71 9.81 13.35 2.35
N ILE A 72 10.09 12.10 2.73
CA ILE A 72 10.34 11.03 1.75
C ILE A 72 9.11 10.95 0.84
N GLY A 73 9.21 11.60 -0.31
CA GLY A 73 8.39 11.29 -1.45
C GLY A 73 8.82 9.92 -1.94
N GLU A 74 7.93 9.26 -2.66
CA GLU A 74 8.13 7.96 -3.29
C GLU A 74 9.41 7.89 -4.18
N VAL A 75 10.06 9.03 -4.42
CA VAL A 75 11.27 9.22 -5.21
C VAL A 75 12.25 10.19 -4.53
N TRP A 76 13.54 9.96 -4.76
CA TRP A 76 14.63 10.88 -4.46
C TRP A 76 14.79 11.94 -5.55
N THR A 77 14.40 13.19 -5.26
CA THR A 77 14.58 14.33 -6.17
C THR A 77 14.68 15.65 -5.40
N ASN A 78 15.34 16.65 -5.99
CA ASN A 78 15.28 18.05 -5.54
C ASN A 78 14.46 18.93 -6.51
N ASP A 79 13.93 18.35 -7.59
CA ASP A 79 13.14 19.05 -8.61
C ASP A 79 11.65 18.96 -8.25
N PHE A 80 11.05 20.10 -7.89
CA PHE A 80 9.64 20.18 -7.54
C PHE A 80 8.71 19.69 -8.67
N SER A 81 9.09 19.90 -9.93
CA SER A 81 8.29 19.43 -11.08
C SER A 81 8.22 17.90 -11.16
N VAL A 82 9.19 17.19 -10.58
CA VAL A 82 9.14 15.74 -10.45
C VAL A 82 8.09 15.32 -9.42
N LEU A 83 7.92 16.07 -8.33
CA LEU A 83 6.90 15.78 -7.32
C LEU A 83 5.49 15.92 -7.91
N GLU A 84 5.22 16.99 -8.65
CA GLU A 84 3.95 17.16 -9.38
C GLU A 84 3.72 16.02 -10.38
N LEU A 85 4.78 15.57 -11.05
CA LEU A 85 4.73 14.46 -12.01
C LEU A 85 4.41 13.12 -11.32
N THR A 86 4.95 12.85 -10.12
CA THR A 86 4.57 11.67 -9.33
C THR A 86 3.10 11.71 -8.92
N GLN A 87 2.58 12.88 -8.55
CA GLN A 87 1.16 13.04 -8.22
C GLN A 87 0.27 12.79 -9.45
N LYS A 88 0.63 13.37 -10.60
CA LYS A 88 -0.08 13.15 -11.87
C LYS A 88 -0.08 11.67 -12.25
N LEU A 89 1.06 10.98 -12.07
CA LEU A 89 1.17 9.55 -12.28
C LEU A 89 0.23 8.76 -11.37
N ARG A 90 0.19 9.05 -10.05
CA ARG A 90 -0.72 8.37 -9.11
C ARG A 90 -2.18 8.51 -9.51
N MET A 91 -2.59 9.71 -9.94
CA MET A 91 -3.94 9.95 -10.44
C MET A 91 -4.24 9.14 -11.71
N ALA A 92 -3.31 9.11 -12.67
CA ALA A 92 -3.47 8.34 -13.90
C ALA A 92 -3.60 6.83 -13.62
N VAL A 93 -2.77 6.30 -12.71
CA VAL A 93 -2.81 4.90 -12.28
C VAL A 93 -4.15 4.57 -11.61
N SER A 94 -4.64 5.46 -10.74
CA SER A 94 -5.91 5.26 -10.04
C SER A 94 -7.11 5.26 -10.99
N ASN A 95 -7.03 6.04 -12.07
CA ASN A 95 -8.07 6.14 -13.09
C ASN A 95 -7.90 5.16 -14.26
N LEU A 96 -6.86 4.31 -14.23
CA LEU A 96 -6.44 3.47 -15.36
C LEU A 96 -6.28 4.25 -16.69
N ASP A 97 -5.88 5.52 -16.60
CA ASP A 97 -5.57 6.36 -17.76
C ASP A 97 -4.18 6.00 -18.28
N LEU A 98 -4.14 5.00 -19.16
CA LEU A 98 -2.90 4.42 -19.70
C LEU A 98 -2.11 5.42 -20.55
N GLU A 99 -2.77 6.38 -21.20
CA GLU A 99 -2.10 7.40 -22.03
C GLU A 99 -1.34 8.38 -21.14
N THR A 100 -2.02 8.95 -20.15
CA THR A 100 -1.38 9.86 -19.19
C THR A 100 -0.31 9.15 -18.36
N TRP A 101 -0.54 7.89 -17.99
CA TRP A 101 0.46 7.08 -17.30
C TRP A 101 1.73 6.94 -18.16
N GLU A 102 1.62 6.49 -19.41
CA GLU A 102 2.77 6.35 -20.32
C GLU A 102 3.53 7.68 -20.51
N GLU A 103 2.82 8.80 -20.64
CA GLU A 103 3.44 10.13 -20.74
C GLU A 103 4.25 10.48 -19.47
N CYS A 104 3.64 10.30 -18.29
CA CYS A 104 4.30 10.61 -17.02
C CYS A 104 5.50 9.69 -16.78
N GLN A 105 5.34 8.41 -17.10
CA GLN A 105 6.36 7.39 -16.94
C GLN A 105 7.63 7.74 -17.74
N LYS A 106 7.51 8.11 -19.02
CA LYS A 106 8.66 8.51 -19.84
C LYS A 106 9.39 9.73 -19.26
N LYS A 107 8.63 10.74 -18.81
CA LYS A 107 9.22 11.95 -18.21
C LYS A 107 9.94 11.64 -16.90
N LEU A 108 9.44 10.70 -16.10
CA LEU A 108 10.09 10.26 -14.86
C LEU A 108 11.37 9.46 -15.13
N GLU A 109 11.36 8.59 -16.14
CA GLU A 109 12.53 7.84 -16.61
C GLU A 109 13.67 8.77 -17.05
N GLU A 110 13.34 9.92 -17.64
CA GLU A 110 14.30 10.94 -18.08
C GLU A 110 14.80 11.82 -16.92
N LYS A 111 13.90 12.21 -16.00
CA LYS A 111 14.20 13.20 -14.94
C LYS A 111 14.84 12.61 -13.69
N LEU A 112 14.57 11.34 -13.38
CA LEU A 112 15.06 10.72 -12.14
C LEU A 112 16.46 10.13 -12.30
N ASP A 113 17.27 10.31 -11.27
CA ASP A 113 18.57 9.64 -11.16
C ASP A 113 18.35 8.15 -10.81
N LEU A 114 18.38 7.29 -11.82
CA LEU A 114 18.19 5.84 -11.69
C LEU A 114 19.40 5.11 -11.09
N SER A 115 20.51 5.80 -10.82
CA SER A 115 21.59 5.21 -10.01
C SER A 115 21.16 5.04 -8.55
N LYS A 116 20.16 5.80 -8.10
CA LYS A 116 19.54 5.67 -6.79
C LYS A 116 18.52 4.55 -6.80
N LYS A 117 18.69 3.61 -5.87
CA LYS A 117 17.85 2.41 -5.75
C LYS A 117 16.37 2.76 -5.61
N ILE A 118 16.01 3.73 -4.77
CA ILE A 118 14.62 4.17 -4.56
C ILE A 118 13.96 4.67 -5.85
N ASN A 119 14.65 5.53 -6.62
CA ASN A 119 14.16 6.03 -7.91
C ASN A 119 13.99 4.93 -8.92
N ARG A 120 14.99 4.04 -8.98
CA ARG A 120 14.97 2.89 -9.87
C ARG A 120 13.81 1.94 -9.55
N GLN A 121 13.57 1.70 -8.26
CA GLN A 121 12.46 0.87 -7.79
C GLN A 121 11.10 1.47 -8.17
N TYR A 122 10.94 2.78 -7.94
CA TYR A 122 9.72 3.51 -8.32
C TYR A 122 9.45 3.43 -9.82
N VAL A 123 10.44 3.81 -10.63
CA VAL A 123 10.31 3.87 -12.09
C VAL A 123 10.09 2.49 -12.69
N GLU A 124 10.92 1.50 -12.34
CA GLU A 124 10.77 0.14 -12.88
C GLU A 124 9.47 -0.53 -12.39
N GLY A 125 9.04 -0.29 -11.14
CA GLY A 125 7.78 -0.81 -10.60
C GLY A 125 6.56 -0.34 -11.40
N TYR A 126 6.41 0.97 -11.58
CA TYR A 126 5.31 1.53 -12.38
C TYR A 126 5.40 1.14 -13.86
N ARG A 127 6.61 1.05 -14.44
CA ARG A 127 6.79 0.59 -15.82
C ARG A 127 6.27 -0.83 -16.01
N THR A 128 6.63 -1.75 -15.13
CA THR A 128 6.15 -3.14 -15.20
C THR A 128 4.64 -3.21 -15.08
N CYS A 129 4.03 -2.47 -14.15
CA CYS A 129 2.57 -2.44 -14.03
C CYS A 129 1.90 -1.90 -15.31
N LEU A 130 2.46 -0.86 -15.92
CA LEU A 130 1.95 -0.32 -17.18
C LEU A 130 2.05 -1.33 -18.32
N GLU A 131 3.17 -2.04 -18.44
CA GLU A 131 3.35 -3.10 -19.44
C GLU A 131 2.32 -4.23 -19.27
N TYR A 132 2.01 -4.59 -18.02
CA TYR A 132 0.96 -5.57 -17.73
C TYR A 132 -0.42 -5.06 -18.13
N GLN A 133 -0.78 -3.82 -17.76
CA GLN A 133 -2.07 -3.21 -18.13
C GLN A 133 -2.23 -3.05 -19.66
N GLN A 134 -1.12 -2.88 -20.38
CA GLN A 134 -1.10 -2.84 -21.85
C GLN A 134 -1.12 -4.25 -22.50
N GLY A 135 -1.17 -5.32 -21.70
CA GLY A 135 -1.18 -6.71 -22.19
C GLY A 135 0.15 -7.17 -22.79
N LYS A 136 1.26 -6.48 -22.51
CA LYS A 136 2.58 -6.79 -23.07
C LYS A 136 3.29 -7.92 -22.33
N ILE A 137 2.95 -8.14 -21.07
CA ILE A 137 3.57 -9.14 -20.20
C ILE A 137 2.51 -9.97 -19.47
N SER A 138 2.86 -11.20 -19.12
CA SER A 138 2.02 -12.10 -18.32
C SER A 138 2.19 -11.86 -16.82
N GLU A 139 1.32 -12.43 -16.00
CA GLU A 139 1.41 -12.39 -14.52
C GLU A 139 2.75 -12.96 -14.03
N GLY A 140 3.23 -14.05 -14.65
CA GLY A 140 4.52 -14.64 -14.29
C GLY A 140 5.71 -13.72 -14.59
N GLU A 141 5.63 -12.98 -15.70
CA GLU A 141 6.62 -11.96 -16.06
C GLU A 141 6.54 -10.76 -15.11
N TRP A 142 5.32 -10.31 -14.79
CA TRP A 142 5.06 -9.23 -13.85
C TRP A 142 5.70 -9.52 -12.48
N ILE A 143 5.48 -10.72 -11.94
CA ILE A 143 6.09 -11.17 -10.69
C ILE A 143 7.62 -11.19 -10.80
N ARG A 144 8.17 -11.74 -11.89
CA ARG A 144 9.63 -11.83 -12.07
C ARG A 144 10.28 -10.46 -12.09
N GLN A 145 9.69 -9.51 -12.83
CA GLN A 145 10.21 -8.14 -12.91
C GLN A 145 10.13 -7.45 -11.54
N HIS A 146 9.02 -7.55 -10.82
CA HIS A 146 8.90 -6.95 -9.49
C HIS A 146 9.88 -7.56 -8.47
N LYS A 147 10.11 -8.89 -8.52
CA LYS A 147 11.14 -9.54 -7.69
C LYS A 147 12.55 -9.04 -8.02
N LYS A 148 12.86 -8.81 -9.29
CA LYS A 148 14.12 -8.18 -9.72
C LYS A 148 14.22 -6.75 -9.19
N THR A 149 13.15 -5.97 -9.27
CA THR A 149 13.12 -4.59 -8.76
C THR A 149 13.32 -4.54 -7.24
N LEU A 150 12.69 -5.46 -6.49
CA LEU A 150 12.91 -5.62 -5.05
C LEU A 150 14.37 -5.95 -4.70
N SER A 151 15.06 -6.75 -5.53
CA SER A 151 16.42 -7.21 -5.24
C SER A 151 17.48 -6.12 -5.28
N TYR A 152 17.17 -4.91 -5.77
CA TYR A 152 18.06 -3.76 -5.66
C TYR A 152 18.35 -3.38 -4.20
N THR A 153 17.40 -3.59 -3.29
CA THR A 153 17.58 -3.36 -1.85
C THR A 153 17.75 -4.66 -1.08
N LEU A 154 16.84 -5.63 -1.25
CA LEU A 154 16.92 -6.97 -0.67
C LEU A 154 16.05 -7.93 -1.47
N ALA A 155 16.60 -9.10 -1.81
CA ALA A 155 15.90 -10.11 -2.60
C ALA A 155 14.60 -10.56 -1.92
N PHE A 156 13.62 -10.98 -2.72
CA PHE A 156 12.29 -11.35 -2.22
C PHE A 156 12.35 -12.50 -1.20
N GLU A 157 13.07 -13.58 -1.50
CA GLU A 157 13.16 -14.75 -0.63
C GLU A 157 13.86 -14.42 0.70
N GLU A 158 14.98 -13.70 0.63
CA GLU A 158 15.71 -13.22 1.82
C GLU A 158 14.86 -12.28 2.67
N ARG A 159 14.01 -11.47 2.03
CA ARG A 159 13.08 -10.55 2.70
C ARG A 159 11.97 -11.28 3.43
N MET A 160 11.34 -12.26 2.78
CA MET A 160 10.32 -13.10 3.42
C MET A 160 10.91 -13.80 4.65
N GLU A 161 12.13 -14.32 4.53
CA GLU A 161 12.81 -15.00 5.63
C GLU A 161 13.23 -14.05 6.77
N ALA A 162 13.79 -12.87 6.44
CA ALA A 162 14.18 -11.88 7.42
C ALA A 162 12.98 -11.41 8.27
N HIS A 163 11.80 -11.32 7.67
CA HIS A 163 10.59 -10.99 8.40
C HIS A 163 10.07 -12.14 9.26
N ARG A 164 10.07 -13.37 8.74
CA ARG A 164 9.67 -14.57 9.51
C ARG A 164 10.56 -14.80 10.73
N THR A 165 11.85 -14.53 10.60
CA THR A 165 12.85 -14.68 11.67
C THR A 165 12.96 -13.45 12.58
N GLY A 166 12.26 -12.36 12.25
CA GLY A 166 12.28 -11.12 13.03
C GLY A 166 13.60 -10.34 12.95
N THR A 167 14.47 -10.65 11.98
CA THR A 167 15.74 -9.94 11.77
C THR A 167 15.58 -8.62 11.04
N ARG A 168 14.36 -8.32 10.54
CA ARG A 168 13.98 -7.05 9.95
C ARG A 168 12.58 -6.65 10.42
N HIS A 169 12.39 -5.37 10.76
CA HIS A 169 11.16 -4.87 11.38
C HIS A 169 10.28 -4.00 10.45
N GLY A 170 10.66 -3.76 9.19
CA GLY A 170 9.83 -2.96 8.28
C GLY A 170 10.26 -2.95 6.81
N PHE A 171 9.37 -2.40 5.97
CA PHE A 171 9.54 -2.17 4.54
C PHE A 171 9.57 -0.68 4.23
N THR A 172 10.26 -0.28 3.17
CA THR A 172 10.02 1.04 2.59
C THR A 172 8.67 1.06 1.85
N ASP A 173 8.09 2.23 1.60
CA ASP A 173 6.83 2.35 0.84
C ASP A 173 6.94 1.68 -0.53
N GLN A 174 8.06 1.88 -1.23
CA GLN A 174 8.29 1.27 -2.53
C GLN A 174 8.37 -0.26 -2.43
N GLU A 175 9.00 -0.79 -1.37
CA GLU A 175 9.02 -2.23 -1.14
C GLU A 175 7.63 -2.78 -0.81
N ALA A 176 6.82 -2.04 -0.04
CA ALA A 176 5.46 -2.42 0.30
C ALA A 176 4.57 -2.44 -0.96
N VAL A 177 4.67 -1.41 -1.81
CA VAL A 177 3.97 -1.35 -3.10
C VAL A 177 4.37 -2.52 -3.99
N LEU A 178 5.67 -2.79 -4.16
CA LEU A 178 6.16 -3.89 -5.00
C LEU A 178 5.67 -5.26 -4.50
N LEU A 179 5.68 -5.49 -3.19
CA LEU A 179 5.14 -6.72 -2.58
C LEU A 179 3.64 -6.84 -2.81
N GLN A 180 2.90 -5.73 -2.70
CA GLN A 180 1.46 -5.72 -2.95
C GLN A 180 1.12 -6.06 -4.41
N GLN A 181 1.91 -5.57 -5.37
CA GLN A 181 1.75 -5.94 -6.79
C GLN A 181 2.09 -7.42 -7.05
N ILE A 182 3.13 -7.97 -6.40
CA ILE A 182 3.43 -9.41 -6.48
C ILE A 182 2.24 -10.21 -5.94
N ALA A 183 1.69 -9.85 -4.78
CA ALA A 183 0.54 -10.54 -4.21
C ALA A 183 -0.70 -10.48 -5.12
N LEU A 184 -0.96 -9.33 -5.74
CA LEU A 184 -2.04 -9.18 -6.70
C LEU A 184 -1.84 -10.09 -7.93
N ALA A 185 -0.63 -10.12 -8.49
CA ALA A 185 -0.30 -10.99 -9.62
C ALA A 185 -0.41 -12.48 -9.26
N GLU A 186 0.02 -12.88 -8.05
CA GLU A 186 -0.15 -14.26 -7.52
C GLU A 186 -1.64 -14.61 -7.38
N LYS A 187 -2.50 -13.68 -6.91
CA LYS A 187 -3.95 -13.89 -6.87
C LYS A 187 -4.53 -14.11 -8.27
N ILE A 188 -4.20 -13.24 -9.23
CA ILE A 188 -4.75 -13.28 -10.59
C ILE A 188 -4.40 -14.60 -11.29
N ARG A 189 -3.18 -15.10 -11.12
CA ARG A 189 -2.76 -16.39 -11.68
C ARG A 189 -3.30 -17.62 -10.92
N GLY A 190 -4.06 -17.42 -9.84
CA GLY A 190 -4.71 -18.48 -9.05
C GLY A 190 -3.95 -18.96 -7.81
N GLU A 191 -2.78 -18.42 -7.51
CA GLU A 191 -1.94 -18.78 -6.35
C GLU A 191 -2.35 -17.98 -5.10
N LYS A 192 -3.61 -18.12 -4.71
CA LYS A 192 -4.29 -17.27 -3.71
C LYS A 192 -3.66 -17.35 -2.31
N GLU A 193 -3.20 -18.53 -1.90
CA GLU A 193 -2.55 -18.73 -0.61
C GLU A 193 -1.25 -17.91 -0.48
N LYS A 194 -0.47 -17.82 -1.57
CA LYS A 194 0.75 -16.99 -1.61
C LYS A 194 0.42 -15.51 -1.54
N ALA A 195 -0.62 -15.08 -2.25
CA ALA A 195 -1.11 -13.70 -2.17
C ALA A 195 -1.52 -13.33 -0.74
N VAL A 196 -2.29 -14.21 -0.08
CA VAL A 196 -2.69 -14.03 1.33
C VAL A 196 -1.48 -13.98 2.27
N GLU A 197 -0.47 -14.83 2.06
CA GLU A 197 0.75 -14.80 2.86
C GLU A 197 1.46 -13.44 2.79
N ILE A 198 1.66 -12.91 1.59
CA ILE A 198 2.34 -11.62 1.38
C ILE A 198 1.53 -10.47 1.98
N TRP A 199 0.21 -10.44 1.78
CA TRP A 199 -0.62 -9.38 2.36
C TRP A 199 -0.69 -9.43 3.88
N LYS A 200 -0.75 -10.63 4.49
CA LYS A 200 -0.68 -10.76 5.96
C LYS A 200 0.63 -10.23 6.50
N LEU A 201 1.73 -10.52 5.79
CA LEU A 201 3.04 -9.97 6.15
C LEU A 201 3.04 -8.44 6.11
N LEU A 202 2.56 -7.84 5.02
CA LEU A 202 2.45 -6.37 4.91
C LEU A 202 1.58 -5.78 6.02
N LEU A 203 0.43 -6.39 6.32
CA LEU A 203 -0.45 -5.94 7.39
C LEU A 203 0.20 -6.03 8.78
N GLN A 204 1.00 -7.08 9.03
CA GLN A 204 1.75 -7.23 10.26
C GLN A 204 2.82 -6.14 10.41
N VAL A 205 3.47 -5.71 9.32
CA VAL A 205 4.43 -4.60 9.35
C VAL A 205 3.77 -3.32 9.83
N TYR A 206 2.63 -2.93 9.23
CA TYR A 206 1.88 -1.75 9.67
C TYR A 206 1.32 -1.90 11.08
N GLY A 207 0.96 -3.11 11.51
CA GLY A 207 0.51 -3.37 12.88
C GLY A 207 1.60 -3.29 13.94
N ASN A 208 2.86 -3.52 13.56
CA ASN A 208 4.02 -3.41 14.44
C ASN A 208 4.65 -2.01 14.46
N SER A 209 4.17 -1.11 13.59
CA SER A 209 4.62 0.28 13.56
C SER A 209 4.29 1.01 14.86
N GLU A 210 5.18 1.91 15.30
CA GLU A 210 4.87 2.82 16.41
C GLU A 210 3.83 3.87 16.00
N VAL A 211 3.70 4.12 14.69
CA VAL A 211 2.63 4.93 14.12
C VAL A 211 1.34 4.11 14.17
N ARG A 212 0.28 4.73 14.69
CA ARG A 212 -1.01 4.06 14.73
C ARG A 212 -1.47 3.73 13.32
N MET A 213 -1.99 2.52 13.13
CA MET A 213 -2.50 2.01 11.84
C MET A 213 -3.48 2.97 11.14
N GLU A 214 -4.22 3.79 11.90
CA GLU A 214 -5.11 4.82 11.34
C GLU A 214 -4.41 5.90 10.51
N HIS A 215 -3.10 6.08 10.69
CA HIS A 215 -2.29 7.02 9.89
C HIS A 215 -1.68 6.34 8.65
N HIS A 216 -1.75 5.02 8.53
CA HIS A 216 -1.41 4.25 7.32
C HIS A 216 -2.67 3.88 6.52
N PHE A 217 -3.69 4.73 6.60
CA PHE A 217 -5.04 4.35 6.17
C PHE A 217 -5.08 3.98 4.68
N GLN A 218 -4.40 4.72 3.80
CA GLN A 218 -4.47 4.47 2.36
C GLN A 218 -3.86 3.11 2.00
N GLU A 219 -2.68 2.81 2.56
CA GLU A 219 -1.91 1.59 2.30
C GLU A 219 -2.62 0.36 2.88
N VAL A 220 -3.04 0.46 4.14
CA VAL A 220 -3.69 -0.64 4.87
C VAL A 220 -5.05 -0.98 4.28
N MET A 221 -5.80 0.02 3.80
CA MET A 221 -7.13 -0.21 3.22
C MET A 221 -7.10 -1.09 1.97
N LEU A 222 -6.11 -0.90 1.09
CA LEU A 222 -5.98 -1.74 -0.10
C LEU A 222 -5.60 -3.18 0.28
N ILE A 223 -4.71 -3.34 1.27
CA ILE A 223 -4.33 -4.66 1.79
C ILE A 223 -5.53 -5.38 2.42
N TRP A 224 -6.30 -4.68 3.25
CA TRP A 224 -7.50 -5.23 3.88
C TRP A 224 -8.57 -5.64 2.88
N SER A 225 -8.88 -4.80 1.90
CA SER A 225 -9.86 -5.13 0.87
C SER A 225 -9.46 -6.39 0.10
N ASN A 226 -8.18 -6.50 -0.28
CA ASN A 226 -7.66 -7.66 -1.00
C ASN A 226 -7.67 -8.94 -0.14
N LEU A 227 -7.26 -8.85 1.12
CA LEU A 227 -7.32 -9.98 2.05
C LEU A 227 -8.75 -10.41 2.34
N ALA A 228 -9.64 -9.48 2.66
CA ALA A 228 -11.03 -9.77 2.98
C ALA A 228 -11.75 -10.47 1.82
N ASN A 229 -11.44 -10.07 0.58
CA ASN A 229 -11.96 -10.71 -0.62
C ASN A 229 -11.32 -12.09 -0.90
N THR A 230 -10.03 -12.28 -0.61
CA THR A 230 -9.31 -13.51 -0.98
C THR A 230 -9.34 -14.60 0.10
N LEU A 231 -9.47 -14.23 1.38
CA LEU A 231 -9.49 -15.17 2.51
C LEU A 231 -10.62 -16.20 2.43
N PRO A 232 -11.87 -15.84 2.07
CA PRO A 232 -12.93 -16.82 1.86
C PRO A 232 -12.60 -17.84 0.76
N GLU A 233 -11.96 -17.39 -0.32
CA GLU A 233 -11.59 -18.25 -1.47
C GLU A 233 -10.53 -19.31 -1.12
N VAL A 234 -9.77 -19.11 -0.04
CA VAL A 234 -8.80 -20.08 0.51
C VAL A 234 -9.32 -20.79 1.76
N GLY A 235 -10.65 -20.77 1.98
CA GLY A 235 -11.32 -21.47 3.08
C GLY A 235 -11.18 -20.82 4.46
N LYS A 236 -10.69 -19.57 4.54
CA LYS A 236 -10.54 -18.80 5.79
C LYS A 236 -11.65 -17.77 5.95
N VAL A 237 -12.90 -18.22 5.88
CA VAL A 237 -14.07 -17.34 5.73
C VAL A 237 -14.26 -16.42 6.93
N GLU A 238 -14.15 -16.95 8.15
CA GLU A 238 -14.31 -16.18 9.39
C GLU A 238 -13.26 -15.09 9.52
N GLU A 239 -12.03 -15.37 9.09
CA GLU A 239 -10.94 -14.39 9.07
C GLU A 239 -11.23 -13.27 8.06
N GLY A 240 -11.72 -13.61 6.87
CA GLY A 240 -12.12 -12.63 5.85
C GLY A 240 -13.24 -11.71 6.34
N ILE A 241 -14.26 -12.27 7.01
CA ILE A 241 -15.36 -11.50 7.60
C ILE A 241 -14.86 -10.57 8.71
N ALA A 242 -14.04 -11.08 9.62
CA ALA A 242 -13.49 -10.28 10.73
C ALA A 242 -12.64 -9.11 10.20
N LEU A 243 -11.87 -9.33 9.13
CA LEU A 243 -11.06 -8.30 8.50
C LEU A 243 -11.92 -7.25 7.80
N ALA A 244 -12.95 -7.68 7.06
CA ALA A 244 -13.92 -6.75 6.45
C ALA A 244 -14.58 -5.86 7.50
N GLU A 245 -14.97 -6.40 8.66
CA GLU A 245 -15.52 -5.62 9.76
C GLU A 245 -14.55 -4.61 10.35
N GLN A 246 -13.27 -4.98 10.48
CA GLN A 246 -12.23 -4.05 10.92
C GLN A 246 -12.06 -2.89 9.92
N GLY A 247 -12.01 -3.20 8.63
CA GLY A 247 -11.96 -2.20 7.56
C GLY A 247 -13.16 -1.26 7.56
N ILE A 248 -14.38 -1.80 7.70
CA ILE A 248 -15.62 -1.00 7.76
C ILE A 248 -15.58 -0.02 8.94
N ARG A 249 -15.18 -0.49 10.15
CA ARG A 249 -15.02 0.38 11.32
C ARG A 249 -14.03 1.51 11.07
N MET A 250 -12.93 1.22 10.36
CA MET A 250 -11.92 2.22 10.05
C MET A 250 -12.41 3.27 9.05
N VAL A 251 -13.06 2.84 7.96
CA VAL A 251 -13.65 3.73 6.95
C VAL A 251 -14.67 4.66 7.59
N LEU A 252 -15.55 4.14 8.44
CA LEU A 252 -16.55 4.93 9.16
C LEU A 252 -15.89 5.95 10.12
N LYS A 253 -14.81 5.57 10.80
CA LYS A 253 -14.07 6.47 11.70
C LYS A 253 -13.36 7.60 10.95
N LYS A 254 -12.82 7.30 9.77
CA LYS A 254 -12.08 8.27 8.93
C LYS A 254 -12.98 9.10 8.01
N GLY A 255 -14.22 8.65 7.78
CA GLY A 255 -15.16 9.31 6.87
C GLY A 255 -14.76 9.21 5.39
N LYS A 256 -13.80 8.33 5.05
CA LYS A 256 -13.27 8.16 3.69
C LYS A 256 -12.91 6.69 3.48
N GLY A 257 -13.10 6.17 2.27
CA GLY A 257 -12.70 4.82 1.86
C GLY A 257 -13.82 4.00 1.19
N PRO A 258 -13.50 2.83 0.62
CA PRO A 258 -14.43 1.97 -0.12
C PRO A 258 -15.37 1.18 0.80
N LEU A 259 -16.32 1.87 1.44
CA LEU A 259 -17.28 1.27 2.38
C LEU A 259 -18.18 0.23 1.70
N ASP A 260 -18.66 0.55 0.50
CA ASP A 260 -19.52 -0.27 -0.34
C ASP A 260 -18.88 -1.63 -0.68
N MET A 261 -17.63 -1.61 -1.15
CA MET A 261 -16.89 -2.82 -1.49
C MET A 261 -16.62 -3.71 -0.27
N LEU A 262 -16.20 -3.14 0.86
CA LEU A 262 -15.95 -3.91 2.08
C LEU A 262 -17.24 -4.52 2.64
N PHE A 263 -18.34 -3.77 2.61
CA PHE A 263 -19.64 -4.25 3.06
C PHE A 263 -20.18 -5.37 2.16
N ALA A 264 -20.07 -5.21 0.84
CA ALA A 264 -20.46 -6.25 -0.11
C ALA A 264 -19.62 -7.52 0.05
N ASN A 265 -18.29 -7.40 0.15
CA ASN A 265 -17.39 -8.55 0.37
C ASN A 265 -17.76 -9.31 1.65
N LYS A 266 -18.08 -8.59 2.74
CA LYS A 266 -18.55 -9.21 3.99
C LYS A 266 -19.84 -10.00 3.77
N ILE A 267 -20.83 -9.41 3.12
CA ILE A 267 -22.14 -10.02 2.88
C ILE A 267 -22.01 -11.28 2.02
N TYR A 268 -21.22 -11.22 0.94
CA TYR A 268 -20.95 -12.40 0.10
C TYR A 268 -20.29 -13.52 0.91
N ALA A 269 -19.23 -13.21 1.66
CA ALA A 269 -18.52 -14.20 2.48
C ALA A 269 -19.42 -14.83 3.56
N MET A 270 -20.25 -14.04 4.24
CA MET A 270 -21.23 -14.53 5.20
C MET A 270 -22.27 -15.44 4.54
N LYS A 271 -22.78 -15.06 3.36
CA LYS A 271 -23.78 -15.83 2.64
C LYS A 271 -23.22 -17.18 2.15
N GLU A 272 -22.00 -17.19 1.62
CA GLU A 272 -21.32 -18.40 1.13
C GLU A 272 -20.95 -19.36 2.27
N SER A 273 -20.66 -18.85 3.47
CA SER A 273 -20.46 -19.68 4.68
C SER A 273 -21.75 -20.19 5.32
N GLY A 274 -22.91 -19.94 4.71
CA GLY A 274 -24.20 -20.42 5.21
C GLY A 274 -24.73 -19.64 6.43
N GLN A 275 -24.17 -18.45 6.71
CA GLN A 275 -24.74 -17.56 7.72
C GLN A 275 -26.08 -16.97 7.22
N ASP A 276 -26.92 -16.58 8.17
CA ASP A 276 -28.24 -16.01 7.88
C ASP A 276 -28.13 -14.58 7.35
N VAL A 277 -27.90 -14.48 6.03
CA VAL A 277 -27.90 -13.24 5.27
C VAL A 277 -29.08 -13.26 4.31
N GLY A 278 -30.00 -12.32 4.56
CA GLY A 278 -31.23 -12.14 3.80
C GLY A 278 -31.07 -11.14 2.66
N LYS A 279 -32.18 -10.92 1.94
CA LYS A 279 -32.25 -9.99 0.82
C LYS A 279 -31.95 -8.54 1.24
N GLU A 280 -32.39 -8.15 2.45
CA GLU A 280 -32.23 -6.78 2.97
C GLU A 280 -30.76 -6.34 3.01
N GLN A 281 -29.84 -7.21 3.45
CA GLN A 281 -28.42 -6.88 3.48
C GLN A 281 -27.85 -6.67 2.07
N PHE A 282 -28.27 -7.46 1.08
CA PHE A 282 -27.87 -7.26 -0.32
C PHE A 282 -28.47 -5.96 -0.89
N GLU A 283 -29.70 -5.61 -0.53
CA GLU A 283 -30.31 -4.33 -0.91
C GLU A 283 -29.56 -3.14 -0.29
N GLN A 284 -29.09 -3.26 0.96
CA GLN A 284 -28.22 -2.27 1.60
C GLN A 284 -26.88 -2.12 0.87
N ALA A 285 -26.24 -3.23 0.51
CA ALA A 285 -24.99 -3.20 -0.25
C ALA A 285 -25.18 -2.54 -1.63
N TYR A 286 -26.30 -2.81 -2.29
CA TYR A 286 -26.64 -2.20 -3.57
C TYR A 286 -26.96 -0.71 -3.46
N ALA A 287 -27.58 -0.27 -2.37
CA ALA A 287 -27.78 1.14 -2.09
C ALA A 287 -26.44 1.87 -1.87
N LEU A 288 -25.51 1.25 -1.13
CA LEU A 288 -24.17 1.80 -0.93
C LEU A 288 -23.41 1.90 -2.27
N SER A 289 -23.40 0.87 -3.10
CA SER A 289 -22.70 0.94 -4.40
C SER A 289 -23.27 2.02 -5.33
N LYS A 290 -24.57 2.33 -5.24
CA LYS A 290 -25.18 3.50 -5.90
C LYS A 290 -24.68 4.83 -5.35
N MET A 291 -24.58 4.96 -4.03
CA MET A 291 -24.07 6.18 -3.39
C MET A 291 -22.61 6.46 -3.77
N PHE A 292 -21.81 5.41 -3.93
CA PHE A 292 -20.39 5.49 -4.31
C PHE A 292 -20.16 5.50 -5.83
N GLY A 293 -21.18 5.22 -6.64
CA GLY A 293 -21.09 5.22 -8.09
C GLY A 293 -20.37 4.00 -8.68
N ASP A 294 -20.21 2.92 -7.91
CA ASP A 294 -19.55 1.68 -8.36
C ASP A 294 -20.51 0.85 -9.24
N LEU A 295 -20.44 1.07 -10.56
CA LEU A 295 -21.33 0.43 -11.54
C LEU A 295 -21.09 -1.08 -11.66
N GLU A 296 -19.85 -1.56 -11.48
CA GLU A 296 -19.53 -2.98 -11.55
C GLU A 296 -20.13 -3.72 -10.35
N LEU A 297 -19.95 -3.16 -9.15
CA LEU A 297 -20.52 -3.72 -7.93
C LEU A 297 -22.06 -3.67 -7.97
N GLN A 298 -22.64 -2.59 -8.49
CA GLN A 298 -24.10 -2.51 -8.72
C GLN A 298 -24.60 -3.66 -9.59
N HIS A 299 -23.94 -3.90 -10.74
CA HIS A 299 -24.33 -4.98 -11.65
C HIS A 299 -24.21 -6.36 -10.97
N SER A 300 -23.07 -6.61 -10.30
CA SER A 300 -22.82 -7.86 -9.58
C SER A 300 -23.90 -8.15 -8.53
N LEU A 301 -24.18 -7.18 -7.65
CA LEU A 301 -25.19 -7.32 -6.60
C LEU A 301 -26.60 -7.50 -7.18
N GLN A 302 -26.94 -6.78 -8.24
CA GLN A 302 -28.23 -6.91 -8.90
C GLN A 302 -28.41 -8.32 -9.49
N THR A 303 -27.44 -8.81 -10.26
CA THR A 303 -27.48 -10.17 -10.83
C THR A 303 -27.59 -11.24 -9.74
N TYR A 304 -26.86 -11.07 -8.63
CA TYR A 304 -26.95 -11.99 -7.50
C TYR A 304 -28.34 -11.98 -6.87
N MET A 305 -28.93 -10.80 -6.65
CA MET A 305 -30.27 -10.67 -6.08
C MET A 305 -31.35 -11.26 -6.97
N GLU A 306 -31.31 -11.00 -8.28
CA GLU A 306 -32.27 -11.56 -9.26
C GLU A 306 -32.24 -13.10 -9.29
N LYS A 307 -31.04 -13.68 -9.15
CA LYS A 307 -30.85 -15.14 -9.10
C LYS A 307 -31.37 -15.77 -7.81
N ASN A 308 -31.18 -15.14 -6.66
CA ASN A 308 -31.47 -15.73 -5.35
C ASN A 308 -32.83 -15.32 -4.77
N TRP A 309 -33.37 -14.19 -5.19
CA TRP A 309 -34.68 -13.66 -4.81
C TRP A 309 -35.40 -13.10 -6.03
N PRO A 310 -35.78 -13.97 -6.99
CA PRO A 310 -36.52 -13.53 -8.17
C PRO A 310 -37.81 -12.84 -7.73
N LEU A 311 -38.19 -11.77 -8.42
CA LEU A 311 -39.50 -11.16 -8.24
C LEU A 311 -40.54 -12.24 -8.52
N ASP A 312 -41.40 -12.54 -7.54
CA ASP A 312 -42.56 -13.40 -7.75
C ASP A 312 -43.41 -12.76 -8.85
N GLU A 313 -43.31 -13.25 -10.09
CA GLU A 313 -44.18 -12.88 -11.21
C GLU A 313 -45.62 -13.43 -11.03
N LYS A 314 -46.01 -13.88 -9.83
CA LYS A 314 -47.35 -14.41 -9.54
C LYS A 314 -48.01 -13.71 -8.36
N ARG A 315 -48.31 -12.43 -8.54
CA ARG A 315 -49.52 -11.79 -7.97
C ARG A 315 -50.12 -10.82 -8.99
N GLN A 316 -50.72 -11.36 -10.04
CA GLN A 316 -51.88 -10.79 -10.72
C GLN A 316 -52.97 -11.84 -10.72
#